data_AF-A0A6A0QRY2-F1
#
_entry.id   AF-A0A6A0QRY2-F1
#
_cell.length_a   1.000
_cell.length_b   1.000
_cell.length_c   1.000
_cell.angle_alpha   90.00
_cell.angle_beta   90.00
_cell.angle_gamma   90.00
#
_symmetry.space_group_name_H-M   'P 1'
#
loop_
_entity.id
_entity.type
_entity.pdbx_description
1 polymer ?
#
loop_
_entity_poly.entity_id
_entity_poly.type
_entity_poly.pdbx_seq_one_letter_code
_entity_poly.pdbx_strand_id
1 'polypeptide(L)'
;MIASSLVSVALSASLLGLPATSAPVVPTDAPPIPSVTADRWIVYDADADVVLASWNANDQAPMASVTKVMTAIVTIENADLGEVVTIPSFATRARGSTAGLVTGEQWTVGDLLIAMLVRSGNDAALTLAYHVGDGSVSTFVDLMNAKAKQYGMANTSFANPNGLDNEEHYSSAQDLLTLIIESQKYPDIKRIARIRLVSMPEREGFRARTFSNTNKLVGAYPGVVGLKTGDTPWADKVLLGVAEQAGRTIYTVVMHSDDHFSDTRELLDWAYGTYTIRDRWLRVFYSEEGGGATIDNPGELSESHERRLRSLTPLDDGQWSTSSAADLPKSEMIHRWIREVLPSGEGTG
;
A
#
# COMPACT_ATOMS: atom_id res chain seq x y z
N MET A 1 3.80 31.09 70.83
CA MET A 1 4.85 31.21 69.81
C MET A 1 5.52 29.87 69.63
N ILE A 2 5.10 29.06 68.65
CA ILE A 2 5.94 28.02 68.04
C ILE A 2 5.49 27.96 66.56
N ALA A 3 6.40 28.33 65.66
CA ALA A 3 6.17 28.44 64.22
C ALA A 3 6.37 27.07 63.55
N SER A 4 5.43 26.70 62.67
CA SER A 4 5.48 25.49 61.85
C SER A 4 6.42 25.70 60.65
N SER A 5 7.41 24.82 60.48
CA SER A 5 8.26 24.77 59.29
C SER A 5 7.63 23.86 58.23
N LEU A 6 7.31 24.43 57.06
CA LEU A 6 6.95 23.69 55.85
C LEU A 6 8.22 23.31 55.09
N VAL A 7 8.41 22.01 54.84
CA VAL A 7 9.43 21.48 53.93
C VAL A 7 8.82 21.38 52.54
N SER A 8 9.27 22.20 51.59
CA SER A 8 8.95 22.05 50.17
C SER A 8 9.83 20.97 49.55
N VAL A 9 9.23 19.87 49.10
CA VAL A 9 9.89 18.89 48.23
C VAL A 9 9.69 19.35 46.79
N ALA A 10 10.77 19.79 46.14
CA ALA A 10 10.78 20.05 44.70
C ALA A 10 10.92 18.72 43.95
N LEU A 11 9.89 18.31 43.21
CA LEU A 11 9.96 17.19 42.27
C LEU A 11 10.62 17.68 40.97
N SER A 12 11.88 17.28 40.73
CA SER A 12 12.54 17.51 39.44
C SER A 12 11.98 16.51 38.42
N ALA A 13 11.08 16.96 37.56
CA ALA A 13 10.67 16.21 36.37
C ALA A 13 11.84 16.13 35.40
N SER A 14 12.46 14.96 35.31
CA SER A 14 13.47 14.67 34.28
C SER A 14 12.74 14.50 32.96
N LEU A 15 12.84 15.48 32.05
CA LEU A 15 12.43 15.32 30.66
C LEU A 15 13.29 14.23 30.03
N LEU A 16 12.74 13.02 29.89
CA LEU A 16 13.26 12.04 28.94
C LEU A 16 12.97 12.60 27.54
N GLY A 17 13.98 13.18 26.91
CA GLY A 17 13.91 13.63 25.52
C GLY A 17 13.63 12.42 24.63
N LEU A 18 12.46 12.42 23.98
CA LEU A 18 12.19 11.50 22.88
C LEU A 18 13.22 11.78 21.76
N PRO A 19 13.81 10.75 21.14
CA PRO A 19 14.68 10.98 19.99
C PRO A 19 13.88 11.67 18.90
N ALA A 20 14.39 12.80 18.41
CA ALA A 20 13.83 13.50 17.26
C ALA A 20 13.80 12.52 16.09
N THR A 21 12.62 12.22 15.56
CA THR A 21 12.46 11.46 14.32
C THR A 21 13.17 12.24 13.22
N SER A 22 14.33 11.75 12.79
CA SER A 22 15.06 12.33 11.66
C SER A 22 14.18 12.23 10.41
N ALA A 23 13.88 13.39 9.81
CA ALA A 23 13.14 13.44 8.55
C ALA A 23 13.87 12.60 7.48
N PRO A 24 13.15 11.84 6.64
CA PRO A 24 13.78 11.11 5.55
C PRO A 24 14.52 12.08 4.63
N VAL A 25 15.80 11.81 4.38
CA VAL A 25 16.61 12.56 3.42
C VAL A 25 15.96 12.37 2.06
N VAL A 26 15.31 13.37 1.49
CA VAL A 26 14.86 13.35 0.08
C VAL A 26 16.08 13.73 -0.77
N PRO A 27 16.40 13.02 -1.87
CA PRO A 27 17.48 13.43 -2.76
C PRO A 27 17.23 14.86 -3.23
N THR A 28 18.23 15.73 -3.13
CA THR A 28 18.13 17.14 -3.51
C THR A 28 17.82 17.36 -5.00
N ASP A 29 17.96 16.32 -5.81
CA ASP A 29 17.74 16.33 -7.26
C ASP A 29 16.44 15.61 -7.69
N ALA A 30 15.52 15.35 -6.76
CA ALA A 30 14.22 14.77 -7.08
C ALA A 30 13.42 15.72 -8.01
N PRO A 31 12.78 15.21 -9.09
CA PRO A 31 11.88 16.03 -9.89
C PRO A 31 10.74 16.58 -9.02
N PRO A 32 10.18 17.75 -9.36
CA PRO A 32 9.06 18.30 -8.62
C PRO A 32 7.88 17.33 -8.61
N ILE A 33 7.19 17.25 -7.48
CA ILE A 33 5.96 16.46 -7.35
C ILE A 33 4.94 16.98 -8.38
N PRO A 34 4.27 16.09 -9.15
CA PRO A 34 3.30 16.52 -10.15
C PRO A 34 2.08 17.17 -9.50
N SER A 35 1.46 18.11 -10.22
CA SER A 35 0.16 18.65 -9.84
C SER A 35 -0.91 17.60 -10.13
N VAL A 36 -1.65 17.21 -9.09
CA VAL A 36 -2.77 16.25 -9.17
C VAL A 36 -4.06 16.92 -8.74
N THR A 37 -5.20 16.36 -9.13
CA THR A 37 -6.53 16.89 -8.79
C THR A 37 -7.03 16.46 -7.40
N ALA A 38 -6.41 15.43 -6.81
CA ALA A 38 -6.76 14.95 -5.48
C ALA A 38 -6.39 15.93 -4.37
N ASP A 39 -7.32 16.16 -3.45
CA ASP A 39 -7.11 16.98 -2.26
C ASP A 39 -6.33 16.29 -1.14
N ARG A 40 -6.27 14.95 -1.16
CA ARG A 40 -5.56 14.14 -0.17
C ARG A 40 -4.92 12.94 -0.85
N TRP A 41 -3.62 12.77 -0.65
CA TRP A 41 -2.90 11.65 -1.25
C TRP A 41 -1.60 11.32 -0.51
N ILE A 42 -1.11 10.09 -0.72
CA ILE A 42 0.18 9.63 -0.22
C ILE A 42 0.80 8.64 -1.22
N VAL A 43 2.12 8.73 -1.38
CA VAL A 43 2.94 7.83 -2.19
C VAL A 43 4.01 7.21 -1.31
N TYR A 44 4.09 5.88 -1.33
CA TYR A 44 4.96 5.12 -0.43
C TYR A 44 5.73 4.06 -1.21
N ASP A 45 7.03 3.96 -0.94
CA ASP A 45 7.89 2.90 -1.45
C ASP A 45 7.99 1.78 -0.40
N ALA A 46 7.39 0.64 -0.72
CA ALA A 46 7.30 -0.48 0.22
C ALA A 46 8.61 -1.27 0.34
N ASP A 47 9.50 -1.21 -0.66
CA ASP A 47 10.80 -1.87 -0.59
C ASP A 47 11.81 -1.04 0.23
N ALA A 48 11.65 0.29 0.22
CA ALA A 48 12.46 1.21 1.02
C ALA A 48 11.83 1.58 2.38
N ASP A 49 10.60 1.14 2.63
CA ASP A 49 9.79 1.46 3.81
C ASP A 49 9.75 2.96 4.12
N VAL A 50 9.39 3.77 3.11
CA VAL A 50 9.41 5.24 3.25
C VAL A 50 8.28 5.90 2.47
N VAL A 51 7.67 6.91 3.09
CA VAL A 51 6.77 7.85 2.40
C VAL A 51 7.60 8.75 1.49
N LEU A 52 7.36 8.67 0.18
CA LEU A 52 8.07 9.49 -0.80
C LEU A 52 7.55 10.92 -0.84
N ALA A 53 6.22 11.06 -0.80
CA ALA A 53 5.53 12.33 -0.75
C ALA A 53 4.08 12.13 -0.27
N SER A 54 3.48 13.19 0.25
CA SER A 54 2.09 13.20 0.70
C SER A 54 1.51 14.61 0.73
N TRP A 55 0.19 14.72 0.61
CA TRP A 55 -0.55 15.95 0.77
C TRP A 55 -1.83 15.69 1.58
N ASN A 56 -2.05 16.47 2.65
CA ASN A 56 -3.20 16.33 3.57
C ASN A 56 -3.47 14.88 4.02
N ALA A 57 -2.42 14.07 4.19
CA ALA A 57 -2.58 12.63 4.30
C ALA A 57 -3.31 12.15 5.57
N ASN A 58 -3.35 12.98 6.61
CA ASN A 58 -4.04 12.67 7.87
C ASN A 58 -5.48 13.23 7.92
N ASP A 59 -5.89 14.02 6.93
CA ASP A 59 -7.21 14.64 6.93
C ASP A 59 -8.29 13.62 6.63
N GLN A 60 -9.38 13.66 7.40
CA GLN A 60 -10.51 12.75 7.24
C GLN A 60 -11.33 13.11 5.99
N ALA A 61 -11.73 12.09 5.24
CA ALA A 61 -12.65 12.21 4.11
C ALA A 61 -13.43 10.90 3.89
N PRO A 62 -14.60 10.96 3.24
CA PRO A 62 -15.29 9.76 2.77
C PRO A 62 -14.39 8.94 1.84
N MET A 63 -14.38 7.61 2.00
CA MET A 63 -13.46 6.72 1.27
C MET A 63 -14.13 5.90 0.15
N ALA A 64 -15.45 6.02 0.00
CA ALA A 64 -16.22 5.26 -0.97
C ALA A 64 -15.90 3.75 -0.94
N SER A 65 -16.00 3.06 -2.09
CA SER A 65 -15.85 1.61 -2.18
C SER A 65 -14.47 1.04 -1.85
N VAL A 66 -13.45 1.86 -1.55
CA VAL A 66 -12.17 1.29 -1.07
C VAL A 66 -12.31 0.63 0.30
N THR A 67 -13.38 0.96 1.04
CA THR A 67 -13.89 0.24 2.21
C THR A 67 -13.90 -1.28 2.03
N LYS A 68 -14.19 -1.78 0.83
CA LYS A 68 -14.30 -3.21 0.54
C LYS A 68 -12.99 -3.98 0.73
N VAL A 69 -11.85 -3.30 0.80
CA VAL A 69 -10.56 -3.92 1.18
C VAL A 69 -10.61 -4.39 2.64
N MET A 70 -11.12 -3.57 3.56
CA MET A 70 -11.34 -3.98 4.96
C MET A 70 -12.38 -5.09 5.05
N THR A 71 -13.47 -5.00 4.29
CA THR A 71 -14.48 -6.06 4.20
C THR A 71 -13.86 -7.39 3.77
N ALA A 72 -12.96 -7.37 2.79
CA ALA A 72 -12.27 -8.59 2.34
C ALA A 72 -11.35 -9.16 3.42
N ILE A 73 -10.57 -8.32 4.12
CA ILE A 73 -9.70 -8.73 5.22
C ILE A 73 -10.52 -9.43 6.32
N VAL A 74 -11.55 -8.75 6.84
CA VAL A 74 -12.39 -9.30 7.91
C VAL A 74 -13.09 -10.59 7.46
N THR A 75 -13.54 -10.66 6.21
CA THR A 75 -14.14 -11.89 5.66
C THR A 75 -13.15 -13.06 5.65
N ILE A 76 -11.94 -12.86 5.13
CA ILE A 76 -10.93 -13.92 5.00
C ILE A 76 -10.48 -14.44 6.37
N GLU A 77 -10.45 -13.58 7.38
CA GLU A 77 -10.09 -13.99 8.74
C GLU A 77 -11.19 -14.80 9.46
N ASN A 78 -12.45 -14.72 8.99
CA ASN A 78 -13.60 -15.23 9.74
C ASN A 78 -14.49 -16.21 8.95
N ALA A 79 -14.15 -16.54 7.71
CA ALA A 79 -14.89 -17.49 6.89
C ALA A 79 -13.99 -18.34 5.98
N ASP A 80 -14.42 -19.58 5.70
CA ASP A 80 -13.76 -20.43 4.71
C ASP A 80 -14.17 -19.96 3.30
N LEU A 81 -13.20 -19.77 2.40
CA LEU A 81 -13.46 -19.33 1.04
C LEU A 81 -14.34 -20.31 0.23
N GLY A 82 -14.31 -21.59 0.57
CA GLY A 82 -15.12 -22.64 -0.05
C GLY A 82 -16.53 -22.76 0.55
N GLU A 83 -16.81 -22.07 1.66
CA GLU A 83 -18.14 -22.06 2.28
C GLU A 83 -19.18 -21.48 1.32
N VAL A 84 -20.35 -22.12 1.26
CA VAL A 84 -21.46 -21.71 0.41
C VAL A 84 -22.45 -20.87 1.21
N VAL A 85 -22.70 -19.66 0.73
CA VAL A 85 -23.60 -18.67 1.30
C VAL A 85 -24.82 -18.50 0.41
N THR A 86 -26.01 -18.51 1.02
CA THR A 86 -27.27 -18.16 0.35
C THR A 86 -27.43 -16.66 0.28
N ILE A 87 -27.69 -16.11 -0.91
CA ILE A 87 -27.87 -14.67 -1.06
C ILE A 87 -29.17 -14.21 -0.35
N PRO A 88 -29.08 -13.35 0.68
CA PRO A 88 -30.27 -12.89 1.40
C PRO A 88 -31.01 -11.81 0.59
N SER A 89 -32.33 -11.76 0.76
CA SER A 89 -33.19 -10.88 -0.05
C SER A 89 -32.89 -9.40 0.08
N PHE A 90 -32.34 -8.96 1.22
CA PHE A 90 -32.03 -7.55 1.44
C PHE A 90 -30.73 -7.12 0.73
N ALA A 91 -29.76 -8.02 0.57
CA ALA A 91 -28.50 -7.71 -0.10
C ALA A 91 -28.71 -7.36 -1.57
N THR A 92 -29.69 -8.01 -2.23
CA THR A 92 -30.04 -7.72 -3.64
C THR A 92 -30.69 -6.35 -3.85
N ARG A 93 -31.11 -5.67 -2.77
CA ARG A 93 -31.65 -4.30 -2.79
C ARG A 93 -30.56 -3.23 -2.57
N ALA A 94 -29.29 -3.62 -2.58
CA ALA A 94 -28.17 -2.69 -2.46
C ALA A 94 -28.24 -1.59 -3.53
N ARG A 95 -27.99 -0.34 -3.12
CA ARG A 95 -27.83 0.79 -4.03
C ARG A 95 -26.42 0.82 -4.62
N GLY A 96 -26.22 1.53 -5.72
CA GLY A 96 -24.91 1.71 -6.34
C GLY A 96 -24.48 0.51 -7.19
N SER A 97 -23.17 0.22 -7.22
CA SER A 97 -22.62 -0.89 -8.00
C SER A 97 -23.03 -2.23 -7.39
N THR A 98 -23.52 -3.15 -8.22
CA THR A 98 -23.90 -4.51 -7.82
C THR A 98 -23.23 -5.55 -8.73
N ALA A 99 -23.06 -6.77 -8.22
CA ALA A 99 -22.66 -7.95 -8.99
C ALA A 99 -23.87 -8.64 -9.65
N GLY A 100 -25.09 -8.16 -9.38
CA GLY A 100 -26.32 -8.70 -9.93
C GLY A 100 -26.69 -10.03 -9.27
N LEU A 101 -26.39 -10.19 -7.98
CA LEU A 101 -26.77 -11.35 -7.20
C LEU A 101 -28.29 -11.50 -7.14
N VAL A 102 -28.79 -12.73 -7.12
CA VAL A 102 -30.23 -13.01 -6.99
C VAL A 102 -30.51 -13.72 -5.69
N THR A 103 -31.59 -13.32 -5.02
CA THR A 103 -32.04 -13.91 -3.75
C THR A 103 -32.16 -15.43 -3.87
N GLY A 104 -31.57 -16.15 -2.93
CA GLY A 104 -31.60 -17.62 -2.91
C GLY A 104 -30.54 -18.30 -3.78
N GLU A 105 -29.76 -17.56 -4.58
CA GLU A 105 -28.59 -18.15 -5.24
C GLU A 105 -27.56 -18.63 -4.18
N GLN A 106 -26.83 -19.68 -4.53
CA GLN A 106 -25.75 -20.24 -3.72
C GLN A 106 -24.39 -19.80 -4.28
N TRP A 107 -23.62 -19.07 -3.48
CA TRP A 107 -22.32 -18.53 -3.86
C TRP A 107 -21.25 -18.95 -2.86
N THR A 108 -20.04 -19.25 -3.31
CA THR A 108 -18.93 -19.43 -2.36
C THR A 108 -18.50 -18.06 -1.82
N VAL A 109 -17.93 -18.04 -0.61
CA VAL A 109 -17.30 -16.83 -0.05
C VAL A 109 -16.23 -16.29 -1.00
N GLY A 110 -15.43 -17.17 -1.61
CA GLY A 110 -14.44 -16.79 -2.62
C GLY A 110 -15.03 -16.13 -3.87
N ASP A 111 -16.13 -16.67 -4.40
CA ASP A 111 -16.85 -16.07 -5.53
C ASP A 111 -17.39 -14.67 -5.18
N LEU A 112 -17.90 -14.48 -3.95
CA LEU A 112 -18.40 -13.19 -3.46
C LEU A 112 -17.27 -12.18 -3.28
N LEU A 113 -16.10 -12.59 -2.77
CA LEU A 113 -14.92 -11.72 -2.67
C LEU A 113 -14.47 -11.25 -4.06
N ILE A 114 -14.47 -12.13 -5.06
CA ILE A 114 -14.17 -11.77 -6.46
C ILE A 114 -15.17 -10.75 -6.98
N ALA A 115 -16.47 -11.03 -6.84
CA ALA A 115 -17.54 -10.12 -7.27
C ALA A 115 -17.44 -8.75 -6.57
N MET A 116 -17.14 -8.75 -5.27
CA MET A 116 -16.99 -7.54 -4.47
C MET A 116 -15.78 -6.71 -4.89
N LEU A 117 -14.59 -7.31 -5.03
CA LEU A 117 -13.37 -6.55 -5.30
C LEU A 117 -13.22 -6.15 -6.77
N VAL A 118 -13.59 -7.04 -7.71
CA VAL A 118 -13.45 -6.78 -9.15
C VAL A 118 -14.55 -5.82 -9.63
N ARG A 119 -15.83 -6.14 -9.36
CA ARG A 119 -16.97 -5.35 -9.83
C ARG A 119 -17.40 -4.23 -8.89
N SER A 120 -16.85 -4.19 -7.67
CA SER A 120 -17.32 -3.29 -6.61
C SER A 120 -18.75 -3.60 -6.15
N GLY A 121 -19.17 -4.87 -6.19
CA GLY A 121 -20.54 -5.29 -5.87
C GLY A 121 -20.92 -5.03 -4.41
N ASN A 122 -21.90 -4.14 -4.19
CA ASN A 122 -22.44 -3.80 -2.87
C ASN A 122 -23.34 -4.90 -2.31
N ASP A 123 -24.04 -5.62 -3.18
CA ASP A 123 -24.79 -6.83 -2.86
C ASP A 123 -23.86 -7.91 -2.30
N ALA A 124 -22.72 -8.17 -2.95
CA ALA A 124 -21.71 -9.11 -2.45
C ALA A 124 -21.13 -8.67 -1.09
N ALA A 125 -20.80 -7.39 -0.92
CA ALA A 125 -20.30 -6.87 0.35
C ALA A 125 -21.31 -7.03 1.50
N LEU A 126 -22.59 -6.76 1.26
CA LEU A 126 -23.65 -6.95 2.26
C LEU A 126 -23.88 -8.43 2.57
N THR A 127 -23.83 -9.32 1.58
CA THR A 127 -23.94 -10.77 1.80
C THR A 127 -22.80 -11.28 2.67
N LEU A 128 -21.55 -10.93 2.34
CA LEU A 128 -20.39 -11.33 3.13
C LEU A 128 -20.45 -10.80 4.57
N ALA A 129 -20.81 -9.53 4.73
CA ALA A 129 -20.95 -8.92 6.04
C ALA A 129 -22.05 -9.59 6.88
N TYR A 130 -23.19 -9.89 6.27
CA TYR A 130 -24.28 -10.59 6.93
C TYR A 130 -23.90 -12.01 7.35
N HIS A 131 -23.19 -12.73 6.49
CA HIS A 131 -22.73 -14.08 6.75
C HIS A 131 -21.75 -14.12 7.93
N VAL A 132 -20.67 -13.34 7.85
CA VAL A 132 -19.62 -13.29 8.88
C VAL A 132 -20.12 -12.67 10.18
N GLY A 133 -21.06 -11.73 10.10
CA GLY A 133 -21.70 -11.11 11.25
C GLY A 133 -22.82 -11.93 11.88
N ASP A 134 -22.92 -13.23 11.59
CA ASP A 134 -23.96 -14.14 12.12
C ASP A 134 -25.40 -13.59 11.95
N GLY A 135 -25.71 -13.15 10.74
CA GLY A 135 -26.99 -12.55 10.39
C GLY A 135 -27.13 -11.07 10.79
N SER A 136 -26.02 -10.38 11.11
CA SER A 136 -26.01 -8.98 11.51
C SER A 136 -24.89 -8.19 10.81
N VAL A 137 -25.28 -7.28 9.91
CA VAL A 137 -24.31 -6.38 9.25
C VAL A 137 -23.63 -5.45 10.26
N SER A 138 -24.33 -5.01 11.32
CA SER A 138 -23.73 -4.16 12.35
C SER A 138 -22.62 -4.88 13.11
N THR A 139 -22.82 -6.16 13.42
CA THR A 139 -21.79 -7.00 14.06
C THR A 139 -20.54 -7.11 13.18
N PHE A 140 -20.70 -7.22 11.87
CA PHE A 140 -19.57 -7.17 10.95
C PHE A 140 -18.87 -5.81 10.93
N VAL A 141 -19.62 -4.71 10.99
CA VAL A 141 -19.06 -3.35 11.09
C VAL A 141 -18.25 -3.18 12.38
N ASP A 142 -18.68 -3.78 13.50
CA ASP A 142 -17.90 -3.79 14.74
C ASP A 142 -16.55 -4.50 14.56
N LEU A 143 -16.52 -5.62 13.81
CA LEU A 143 -15.26 -6.32 13.46
C LEU A 143 -14.35 -5.44 12.59
N MET A 144 -14.91 -4.70 11.62
CA MET A 144 -14.14 -3.77 10.79
C MET A 144 -13.48 -2.66 11.63
N ASN A 145 -14.21 -2.07 12.57
CA ASN A 145 -13.67 -1.03 13.46
C ASN A 145 -12.66 -1.60 14.47
N ALA A 146 -12.90 -2.81 14.99
CA ALA A 146 -11.92 -3.50 15.83
C ALA A 146 -10.61 -3.76 15.06
N LYS A 147 -10.71 -4.15 13.79
CA LYS A 147 -9.55 -4.34 12.90
C LYS A 147 -8.83 -3.02 12.60
N ALA A 148 -9.57 -1.95 12.33
CA ALA A 148 -9.01 -0.60 12.13
C ALA A 148 -8.18 -0.17 13.35
N LYS A 149 -8.72 -0.36 14.56
CA LYS A 149 -8.03 -0.08 15.82
C LYS A 149 -6.78 -0.95 16.01
N GLN A 150 -6.86 -2.23 15.66
CA GLN A 150 -5.70 -3.13 15.70
C GLN A 150 -4.56 -2.65 14.80
N TYR A 151 -4.89 -2.09 13.63
CA TYR A 151 -3.93 -1.54 12.68
C TYR A 151 -3.48 -0.11 13.01
N GLY A 152 -4.01 0.52 14.06
CA GLY A 152 -3.68 1.89 14.41
C GLY A 152 -4.24 2.94 13.45
N MET A 153 -5.29 2.62 12.69
CA MET A 153 -5.97 3.53 11.78
C MET A 153 -6.83 4.54 12.57
N ALA A 154 -6.17 5.55 13.14
CA ALA A 154 -6.77 6.47 14.11
C ALA A 154 -7.76 7.49 13.49
N ASN A 155 -7.69 7.69 12.18
CA ASN A 155 -8.53 8.60 11.41
C ASN A 155 -9.54 7.84 10.55
N THR A 156 -9.95 6.64 10.99
CA THR A 156 -10.87 5.77 10.25
C THR A 156 -12.05 5.32 11.10
N SER A 157 -13.24 5.37 10.50
CA SER A 157 -14.46 4.79 11.05
C SER A 157 -15.27 4.11 9.94
N PHE A 158 -15.71 2.89 10.21
CA PHE A 158 -16.58 2.12 9.33
C PHE A 158 -18.02 2.18 9.83
N ALA A 159 -18.97 2.62 8.99
CA ALA A 159 -20.41 2.55 9.28
C ALA A 159 -21.14 1.50 8.43
N ASN A 160 -20.48 0.97 7.40
CA ASN A 160 -21.02 -0.04 6.49
C ASN A 160 -19.88 -0.80 5.77
N PRO A 161 -20.16 -1.97 5.17
CA PRO A 161 -19.14 -2.82 4.55
C PRO A 161 -18.84 -2.47 3.08
N ASN A 162 -19.50 -1.45 2.51
CA ASN A 162 -19.52 -1.24 1.07
C ASN A 162 -19.05 0.14 0.61
N GLY A 163 -18.91 1.11 1.50
CA GLY A 163 -18.44 2.44 1.14
C GLY A 163 -19.52 3.43 0.72
N LEU A 164 -20.81 3.13 0.96
CA LEU A 164 -21.85 4.12 0.72
C LEU A 164 -21.75 5.27 1.73
N ASP A 165 -22.14 6.47 1.29
CA ASP A 165 -22.01 7.70 2.06
C ASP A 165 -22.76 7.63 3.41
N ASN A 166 -22.06 8.01 4.47
CA ASN A 166 -22.55 8.11 5.84
C ASN A 166 -21.60 9.03 6.62
N GLU A 167 -22.15 9.87 7.50
CA GLU A 167 -21.39 10.88 8.27
C GLU A 167 -20.35 10.25 9.22
N GLU A 168 -20.61 9.03 9.70
CA GLU A 168 -19.69 8.27 10.55
C GLU A 168 -18.74 7.36 9.74
N HIS A 169 -18.71 7.51 8.41
CA HIS A 169 -17.91 6.68 7.51
C HIS A 169 -16.83 7.47 6.77
N TYR A 170 -15.61 7.40 7.29
CA TYR A 170 -14.48 8.17 6.78
C TYR A 170 -13.17 7.43 7.03
N SER A 171 -12.12 7.86 6.32
CA SER A 171 -10.74 7.46 6.54
C SER A 171 -9.81 8.63 6.19
N SER A 172 -8.50 8.41 6.23
CA SER A 172 -7.47 9.33 5.75
C SER A 172 -6.56 8.62 4.75
N ALA A 173 -5.80 9.37 3.95
CA ALA A 173 -4.88 8.74 3.00
C ALA A 173 -3.77 7.93 3.71
N GLN A 174 -3.33 8.37 4.90
CA GLN A 174 -2.37 7.66 5.75
C GLN A 174 -2.94 6.35 6.30
N ASP A 175 -4.18 6.35 6.77
CA ASP A 175 -4.84 5.13 7.26
C ASP A 175 -5.11 4.16 6.11
N LEU A 176 -5.53 4.66 4.95
CA LEU A 176 -5.72 3.84 3.76
C LEU A 176 -4.40 3.27 3.21
N LEU A 177 -3.27 3.95 3.38
CA LEU A 177 -1.95 3.37 3.10
C LEU A 177 -1.69 2.18 4.03
N THR A 178 -2.00 2.31 5.33
CA THR A 178 -1.92 1.21 6.28
C THR A 178 -2.80 0.03 5.83
N LEU A 179 -4.03 0.32 5.37
CA LEU A 179 -4.92 -0.70 4.82
C LEU A 179 -4.34 -1.38 3.56
N ILE A 180 -3.65 -0.64 2.67
CA ILE A 180 -2.93 -1.24 1.55
C ILE A 180 -1.86 -2.20 2.07
N ILE A 181 -0.98 -1.75 2.97
CA ILE A 181 0.13 -2.55 3.52
C ILE A 181 -0.40 -3.85 4.15
N GLU A 182 -1.43 -3.75 4.99
CA GLU A 182 -2.05 -4.90 5.64
C GLU A 182 -2.71 -5.84 4.62
N SER A 183 -3.39 -5.30 3.61
CA SER A 183 -4.01 -6.13 2.56
C SER A 183 -2.99 -6.96 1.76
N GLN A 184 -1.73 -6.53 1.66
CA GLN A 184 -0.68 -7.28 0.94
C GLN A 184 -0.25 -8.57 1.65
N LYS A 185 -0.60 -8.73 2.93
CA LYS A 185 -0.38 -9.96 3.69
C LYS A 185 -1.35 -11.09 3.30
N TYR A 186 -2.43 -10.77 2.58
CA TYR A 186 -3.47 -11.73 2.17
C TYR A 186 -3.31 -12.13 0.70
N PRO A 187 -2.84 -13.37 0.40
CA PRO A 187 -2.62 -13.82 -0.98
C PRO A 187 -3.87 -13.75 -1.86
N ASP A 188 -5.06 -14.00 -1.29
CA ASP A 188 -6.32 -13.95 -2.02
C ASP A 188 -6.68 -12.53 -2.46
N ILE A 189 -6.47 -11.52 -1.61
CA ILE A 189 -6.71 -10.11 -2.00
C ILE A 189 -5.78 -9.73 -3.15
N LYS A 190 -4.48 -10.06 -3.05
CA LYS A 190 -3.50 -9.79 -4.12
C LYS A 190 -3.88 -10.47 -5.44
N ARG A 191 -4.29 -11.73 -5.38
CA ARG A 191 -4.70 -12.50 -6.55
C ARG A 191 -5.94 -11.90 -7.19
N ILE A 192 -6.96 -11.54 -6.40
CA ILE A 192 -8.22 -10.99 -6.89
C ILE A 192 -8.01 -9.58 -7.47
N ALA A 193 -7.20 -8.73 -6.83
CA ALA A 193 -6.92 -7.37 -7.28
C ALA A 193 -6.30 -7.31 -8.69
N ARG A 194 -5.51 -8.33 -9.06
CA ARG A 194 -4.85 -8.47 -10.37
C ARG A 194 -5.79 -8.93 -11.49
N ILE A 195 -6.99 -9.43 -11.17
CA ILE A 195 -7.94 -9.91 -12.16
C ILE A 195 -8.39 -8.73 -13.01
N ARG A 196 -8.12 -8.74 -14.31
CA ARG A 196 -8.63 -7.74 -15.25
C ARG A 196 -10.08 -8.02 -15.67
N LEU A 197 -10.37 -9.29 -15.93
CA LEU A 197 -11.67 -9.79 -16.36
C LEU A 197 -11.85 -11.18 -15.76
N VAL A 198 -13.04 -11.47 -15.25
CA VAL A 198 -13.43 -12.81 -14.81
C VAL A 198 -14.79 -13.16 -15.38
N SER A 199 -14.92 -14.39 -15.87
CA SER A 199 -16.18 -14.96 -16.32
C SER A 199 -16.56 -16.12 -15.42
N MET A 200 -17.74 -16.04 -14.85
CA MET A 200 -18.36 -17.07 -14.02
C MET A 200 -19.44 -17.74 -14.87
N PRO A 201 -19.24 -19.00 -15.31
CA PRO A 201 -20.18 -19.66 -16.20
C PRO A 201 -21.50 -19.98 -15.49
N GLU A 202 -22.54 -20.19 -16.30
CA GLU A 202 -23.82 -20.68 -15.82
C GLU A 202 -23.66 -22.08 -15.20
N ARG A 203 -24.33 -22.30 -14.07
CA ARG A 203 -24.46 -23.60 -13.41
C ARG A 203 -25.88 -23.69 -12.82
N GLU A 204 -26.29 -24.87 -12.35
CA GLU A 204 -27.63 -25.04 -11.79
C GLU A 204 -27.91 -24.01 -10.68
N GLY A 205 -29.00 -23.24 -10.84
CA GLY A 205 -29.37 -22.18 -9.91
C GLY A 205 -28.45 -20.95 -9.89
N PHE A 206 -27.56 -20.77 -10.87
CA PHE A 206 -26.62 -19.65 -10.93
C PHE A 206 -26.44 -19.18 -12.38
N ARG A 207 -26.78 -17.91 -12.64
CA ARG A 207 -26.65 -17.32 -13.98
C ARG A 207 -25.21 -16.95 -14.33
N ALA A 208 -24.84 -17.10 -15.60
CA ALA A 208 -23.54 -16.64 -16.10
C ALA A 208 -23.35 -15.13 -15.86
N ARG A 209 -22.15 -14.76 -15.41
CA ARG A 209 -21.76 -13.36 -15.14
C ARG A 209 -20.33 -13.11 -15.58
N THR A 210 -20.06 -11.90 -16.06
CA THR A 210 -18.70 -11.45 -16.39
C THR A 210 -18.46 -10.12 -15.69
N PHE A 211 -17.32 -10.00 -15.02
CA PHE A 211 -16.90 -8.79 -14.32
C PHE A 211 -15.60 -8.28 -14.90
N SER A 212 -15.58 -7.00 -15.25
CA SER A 212 -14.36 -6.26 -15.56
C SER A 212 -13.90 -5.53 -14.30
N ASN A 213 -12.59 -5.46 -14.10
CA ASN A 213 -12.02 -4.72 -12.99
C ASN A 213 -12.39 -3.24 -13.08
N THR A 214 -12.88 -2.71 -11.97
CA THR A 214 -13.20 -1.28 -11.85
C THR A 214 -11.94 -0.41 -11.87
N ASN A 215 -10.78 -0.94 -11.46
CA ASN A 215 -9.49 -0.28 -11.63
C ASN A 215 -8.98 -0.48 -13.08
N LYS A 216 -9.14 0.58 -13.89
CA LYS A 216 -8.74 0.57 -15.30
C LYS A 216 -7.22 0.58 -15.52
N LEU A 217 -6.42 0.82 -14.49
CA LEU A 217 -4.96 0.77 -14.58
C LEU A 217 -4.43 -0.67 -14.65
N VAL A 218 -5.19 -1.64 -14.13
CA VAL A 218 -4.82 -3.06 -14.19
C VAL A 218 -4.78 -3.52 -15.64
N GLY A 219 -3.57 -3.77 -16.14
CA GLY A 219 -3.31 -4.14 -17.54
C GLY A 219 -3.24 -2.96 -18.52
N ALA A 220 -3.38 -1.71 -18.05
CA ALA A 220 -3.22 -0.51 -18.87
C ALA A 220 -1.99 0.33 -18.48
N TYR A 221 -1.59 0.32 -17.20
CA TYR A 221 -0.37 0.94 -16.73
C TYR A 221 0.67 -0.15 -16.37
N PRO A 222 1.93 -0.06 -16.83
CA PRO A 222 2.97 -1.04 -16.53
C PRO A 222 3.14 -1.26 -15.02
N GLY A 223 3.16 -2.52 -14.59
CA GLY A 223 3.37 -2.87 -13.18
C GLY A 223 2.18 -2.64 -12.24
N VAL A 224 1.08 -1.98 -12.64
CA VAL A 224 -0.10 -1.88 -11.76
C VAL A 224 -0.78 -3.24 -11.61
N VAL A 225 -0.88 -3.68 -10.35
CA VAL A 225 -1.40 -4.99 -9.94
C VAL A 225 -2.67 -4.88 -9.08
N GLY A 226 -3.16 -3.67 -8.84
CA GLY A 226 -4.32 -3.42 -7.98
C GLY A 226 -4.42 -1.95 -7.57
N LEU A 227 -5.17 -1.61 -6.52
CA LEU A 227 -5.98 -2.47 -5.65
C LEU A 227 -7.47 -2.22 -5.84
N LYS A 228 -7.98 -1.02 -5.53
CA LYS A 228 -9.42 -0.77 -5.52
C LYS A 228 -9.78 0.69 -5.76
N THR A 229 -10.79 0.90 -6.58
CA THR A 229 -11.44 2.20 -6.81
C THR A 229 -12.63 2.44 -5.87
N GLY A 230 -12.97 3.70 -5.65
CA GLY A 230 -14.19 4.17 -5.03
C GLY A 230 -14.72 5.42 -5.73
N ASP A 231 -16.04 5.58 -5.75
CA ASP A 231 -16.73 6.76 -6.26
C ASP A 231 -18.09 6.87 -5.56
N THR A 232 -18.33 8.00 -4.90
CA THR A 232 -19.63 8.40 -4.34
C THR A 232 -19.79 9.92 -4.41
N PRO A 233 -21.02 10.46 -4.35
CA PRO A 233 -21.24 11.90 -4.33
C PRO A 233 -20.52 12.68 -3.22
N TRP A 234 -20.19 12.06 -2.07
CA TRP A 234 -19.46 12.75 -1.00
C TRP A 234 -17.95 12.52 -1.05
N ALA A 235 -17.50 11.38 -1.58
CA ALA A 235 -16.07 11.05 -1.66
C ALA A 235 -15.39 11.59 -2.92
N ASP A 236 -16.17 11.91 -3.95
CA ASP A 236 -15.70 11.93 -5.34
C ASP A 236 -14.89 10.66 -5.64
N LYS A 237 -13.86 10.74 -6.48
CA LYS A 237 -13.11 9.56 -6.91
C LYS A 237 -11.97 9.27 -5.94
N VAL A 238 -11.89 8.01 -5.52
CA VAL A 238 -10.87 7.46 -4.63
C VAL A 238 -10.17 6.28 -5.29
N LEU A 239 -8.86 6.13 -5.14
CA LEU A 239 -8.11 4.99 -5.66
C LEU A 239 -6.98 4.58 -4.70
N LEU A 240 -6.97 3.30 -4.35
CA LEU A 240 -5.83 2.60 -3.76
C LEU A 240 -5.07 1.90 -4.88
N GLY A 241 -3.85 2.34 -5.16
CA GLY A 241 -2.97 1.80 -6.18
C GLY A 241 -1.87 0.92 -5.59
N VAL A 242 -1.58 -0.20 -6.25
CA VAL A 242 -0.39 -1.02 -5.99
C VAL A 242 0.28 -1.28 -7.33
N ALA A 243 1.54 -0.86 -7.45
CA ALA A 243 2.36 -1.08 -8.64
C ALA A 243 3.67 -1.78 -8.26
N GLU A 244 4.03 -2.79 -9.04
CA GLU A 244 5.28 -3.55 -8.93
C GLU A 244 6.04 -3.42 -10.25
N GLN A 245 7.14 -2.66 -10.25
CA GLN A 245 7.95 -2.43 -11.44
C GLN A 245 9.42 -2.28 -11.08
N ALA A 246 10.31 -2.87 -11.89
CA ALA A 246 11.76 -2.76 -11.73
C ALA A 246 12.29 -3.12 -10.31
N GLY A 247 11.67 -4.12 -9.65
CA GLY A 247 12.05 -4.53 -8.29
C GLY A 247 11.73 -3.48 -7.21
N ARG A 248 10.76 -2.61 -7.49
CA ARG A 248 10.17 -1.64 -6.56
C ARG A 248 8.66 -1.84 -6.52
N THR A 249 8.11 -1.72 -5.32
CA THR A 249 6.69 -1.81 -5.04
C THR A 249 6.24 -0.46 -4.50
N ILE A 250 5.42 0.25 -5.27
CA ILE A 250 4.90 1.57 -4.92
C ILE A 250 3.42 1.46 -4.59
N TYR A 251 3.04 2.02 -3.45
CA TYR A 251 1.65 2.21 -3.04
C TYR A 251 1.24 3.66 -3.23
N THR A 252 0.04 3.87 -3.76
CA THR A 252 -0.57 5.19 -3.89
C THR A 252 -1.95 5.19 -3.28
N VAL A 253 -2.29 6.28 -2.58
CA VAL A 253 -3.66 6.58 -2.18
C VAL A 253 -4.00 7.95 -2.74
N VAL A 254 -5.15 8.04 -3.39
CA VAL A 254 -5.71 9.26 -3.97
C VAL A 254 -7.14 9.37 -3.49
N MET A 255 -7.54 10.48 -2.85
CA MET A 255 -8.89 10.71 -2.36
C MET A 255 -9.41 12.07 -2.81
N HIS A 256 -10.73 12.17 -3.02
CA HIS A 256 -11.41 13.40 -3.46
C HIS A 256 -10.77 13.98 -4.73
N SER A 257 -10.73 13.15 -5.76
CA SER A 257 -10.06 13.45 -7.03
C SER A 257 -11.07 13.62 -8.17
N ASP A 258 -10.80 14.58 -9.07
CA ASP A 258 -11.54 14.73 -10.32
C ASP A 258 -11.20 13.63 -11.32
N ASP A 259 -9.95 13.14 -11.33
CA ASP A 259 -9.51 11.99 -12.13
C ASP A 259 -8.47 11.15 -11.38
N HIS A 260 -8.97 10.23 -10.54
CA HIS A 260 -8.12 9.38 -9.72
C HIS A 260 -7.16 8.49 -10.52
N PHE A 261 -7.45 8.23 -11.80
CA PHE A 261 -6.60 7.41 -12.66
C PHE A 261 -5.46 8.24 -13.20
N SER A 262 -5.72 9.48 -13.66
CA SER A 262 -4.67 10.39 -14.09
C SER A 262 -3.74 10.72 -12.92
N ASP A 263 -4.30 11.10 -11.78
CA ASP A 263 -3.54 11.43 -10.57
C ASP A 263 -2.63 10.27 -10.14
N THR A 264 -3.17 9.04 -10.14
CA THR A 264 -2.38 7.86 -9.79
C THR A 264 -1.26 7.58 -10.79
N ARG A 265 -1.48 7.78 -12.10
CA ARG A 265 -0.41 7.60 -13.11
C ARG A 265 0.72 8.60 -12.91
N GLU A 266 0.39 9.88 -12.75
CA GLU A 266 1.37 10.95 -12.54
C GLU A 266 2.21 10.69 -11.28
N LEU A 267 1.57 10.29 -10.18
CA LEU A 267 2.27 9.96 -8.93
C LEU A 267 3.18 8.72 -9.07
N LEU A 268 2.73 7.70 -9.81
CA LEU A 268 3.55 6.50 -10.08
C LEU A 268 4.73 6.83 -10.99
N ASP A 269 4.51 7.57 -12.08
CA ASP A 269 5.56 7.99 -13.01
C ASP A 269 6.63 8.82 -12.28
N TRP A 270 6.19 9.75 -11.43
CA TRP A 270 7.07 10.51 -10.55
C TRP A 270 7.85 9.62 -9.58
N ALA A 271 7.19 8.68 -8.89
CA ALA A 271 7.83 7.80 -7.91
C ALA A 271 8.90 6.88 -8.53
N TYR A 272 8.63 6.36 -9.73
CA TYR A 272 9.57 5.53 -10.48
C TYR A 272 10.68 6.35 -11.15
N GLY A 273 10.41 7.60 -11.55
CA GLY A 273 11.40 8.52 -12.11
C GLY A 273 12.36 9.12 -11.08
N THR A 274 11.91 9.30 -9.83
CA THR A 274 12.68 10.02 -8.78
C THR A 274 13.77 9.17 -8.12
N TYR A 275 13.63 7.84 -8.08
CA TYR A 275 14.56 6.96 -7.36
C TYR A 275 15.00 5.81 -8.25
N THR A 276 16.23 5.88 -8.74
CA THR A 276 16.83 4.75 -9.47
C THR A 276 17.39 3.73 -8.48
N ILE A 277 17.57 2.48 -8.91
CA ILE A 277 18.24 1.43 -8.10
C ILE A 277 19.60 1.91 -7.55
N ARG A 278 20.26 2.87 -8.23
CA ARG A 278 21.52 3.49 -7.82
C ARG A 278 21.43 4.22 -6.48
N ASP A 279 20.30 4.86 -6.18
CA ASP A 279 20.09 5.63 -4.95
C ASP A 279 19.86 4.74 -3.72
N ARG A 280 19.45 3.48 -3.96
CA ARG A 280 19.26 2.45 -2.94
C ARG A 280 20.59 2.03 -2.30
N TRP A 281 21.65 1.94 -3.09
CA TRP A 281 22.97 1.52 -2.61
C TRP A 281 23.68 2.62 -1.81
N LEU A 282 23.50 3.89 -2.17
CA LEU A 282 24.11 4.99 -1.43
C LEU A 282 23.57 5.08 0.00
N ARG A 283 22.27 4.82 0.24
CA ARG A 283 21.69 4.91 1.60
C ARG A 283 22.20 3.84 2.56
N VAL A 284 22.45 2.62 2.09
CA VAL A 284 22.95 1.52 2.94
C VAL A 284 24.35 1.83 3.49
N PHE A 285 25.17 2.61 2.77
CA PHE A 285 26.51 2.98 3.24
C PHE A 285 26.56 4.18 4.20
N TYR A 286 25.47 4.93 4.36
CA TYR A 286 25.43 6.11 5.25
C TYR A 286 24.72 5.87 6.58
N SER A 287 24.12 4.69 6.83
CA SER A 287 23.31 4.44 8.03
C SER A 287 23.89 3.47 9.04
N GLU A 288 25.10 2.93 8.86
CA GLU A 288 25.63 1.92 9.81
C GLU A 288 26.45 2.48 10.98
N GLU A 289 26.84 3.75 11.00
CA GLU A 289 27.43 4.35 12.20
C GLU A 289 26.81 5.72 12.50
N GLY A 290 26.17 5.83 13.66
CA GLY A 290 25.53 7.06 14.12
C GLY A 290 26.51 8.22 14.19
N GLY A 291 26.18 9.33 13.53
CA GLY A 291 26.94 10.57 13.60
C GLY A 291 26.72 11.45 12.37
N GLY A 292 25.55 12.10 12.28
CA GLY A 292 25.32 13.13 11.27
C GLY A 292 26.25 14.34 11.51
N ALA A 293 27.17 14.58 10.59
CA ALA A 293 27.89 15.85 10.48
C ALA A 293 27.22 16.71 9.42
N THR A 294 26.89 17.96 9.77
CA THR A 294 26.58 19.03 8.81
C THR A 294 27.78 19.25 7.89
N ILE A 295 27.55 19.41 6.59
CA ILE A 295 28.55 19.97 5.68
C ILE A 295 27.93 21.13 4.90
N ASP A 296 28.47 22.31 5.16
CA ASP A 296 28.37 23.51 4.34
C ASP A 296 29.14 23.31 3.02
N ASN A 297 28.48 23.65 1.92
CA ASN A 297 28.99 23.94 0.58
C ASN A 297 29.44 22.74 -0.32
N PRO A 298 29.01 22.70 -1.60
CA PRO A 298 29.30 21.61 -2.54
C PRO A 298 30.58 21.90 -3.32
N GLY A 299 31.53 20.95 -3.34
CA GLY A 299 32.74 21.10 -4.13
C GLY A 299 33.56 19.83 -4.22
N GLU A 300 33.67 19.32 -5.46
CA GLU A 300 34.67 18.40 -6.00
C GLU A 300 34.65 16.94 -5.54
N LEU A 301 34.09 16.09 -6.42
CA LEU A 301 34.43 14.67 -6.47
C LEU A 301 35.84 14.52 -7.07
N SER A 302 36.73 13.80 -6.37
CA SER A 302 38.12 13.60 -6.80
C SER A 302 38.26 12.81 -8.10
N GLU A 303 39.23 13.15 -8.96
CA GLU A 303 39.57 12.53 -10.27
C GLU A 303 39.73 11.00 -10.29
N SER A 304 39.91 10.33 -9.15
CA SER A 304 39.96 8.86 -9.05
C SER A 304 38.57 8.21 -9.24
N HIS A 305 37.50 8.93 -8.89
CA HIS A 305 36.12 8.46 -9.03
C HIS A 305 35.59 8.63 -10.46
N GLU A 306 35.97 9.70 -11.17
CA GLU A 306 35.61 9.88 -12.58
C GLU A 306 36.23 8.81 -13.49
N ARG A 307 37.46 8.37 -13.19
CA ARG A 307 38.17 7.38 -14.01
C ARG A 307 37.52 6.00 -14.01
N ARG A 308 36.83 5.63 -12.92
CA ARG A 308 36.19 4.32 -12.74
C ARG A 308 34.79 4.24 -13.39
N LEU A 309 34.14 5.38 -13.59
CA LEU A 309 32.86 5.45 -14.31
C LEU A 309 33.04 5.40 -15.84
N ARG A 310 34.22 5.76 -16.36
CA ARG A 310 34.54 5.73 -17.80
C ARG A 310 34.97 4.36 -18.35
N SER A 311 35.07 3.31 -17.52
CA SER A 311 35.52 1.98 -17.96
C SER A 311 34.39 1.01 -18.33
N LEU A 312 33.17 1.50 -18.55
CA LEU A 312 32.06 0.69 -19.07
C LEU A 312 31.70 1.21 -20.45
N THR A 313 31.83 0.36 -21.47
CA THR A 313 31.42 0.67 -22.85
C THR A 313 30.22 -0.19 -23.21
N PRO A 314 29.12 0.38 -23.73
CA PRO A 314 27.99 -0.40 -24.24
C PRO A 314 28.38 -1.14 -25.52
N LEU A 315 27.71 -2.26 -25.80
CA LEU A 315 27.62 -2.81 -27.16
C LEU A 315 26.25 -2.42 -27.75
N ASP A 316 26.25 -2.15 -29.06
CA ASP A 316 25.21 -1.41 -29.81
C ASP A 316 23.82 -2.08 -29.90
N ASP A 317 23.59 -3.23 -29.27
CA ASP A 317 22.32 -3.97 -29.34
C ASP A 317 21.67 -4.27 -27.97
N GLY A 318 22.17 -3.67 -26.89
CA GLY A 318 21.47 -3.68 -25.60
C GLY A 318 21.54 -4.99 -24.82
N GLN A 319 22.50 -5.87 -25.10
CA GLN A 319 22.80 -7.03 -24.25
C GLN A 319 24.15 -6.93 -23.51
N TRP A 320 24.22 -7.57 -22.35
CA TRP A 320 25.43 -7.78 -21.56
C TRP A 320 25.82 -9.26 -21.63
N SER A 321 27.05 -9.58 -22.05
CA SER A 321 27.57 -10.94 -22.12
C SER A 321 28.44 -11.27 -20.90
N THR A 322 28.33 -12.50 -20.40
CA THR A 322 29.41 -13.12 -19.60
C THR A 322 29.79 -14.45 -20.25
N SER A 323 31.08 -14.63 -20.54
CA SER A 323 31.61 -15.92 -21.00
C SER A 323 31.99 -16.79 -19.81
N SER A 324 31.33 -17.94 -19.74
CA SER A 324 31.69 -19.21 -19.09
C SER A 324 32.19 -19.18 -17.62
N ALA A 325 31.30 -19.56 -16.70
CA ALA A 325 31.61 -20.53 -15.65
C ALA A 325 30.32 -21.14 -15.12
N ALA A 326 30.24 -22.46 -15.18
CA ALA A 326 29.12 -23.27 -14.72
C ALA A 326 28.93 -23.20 -13.19
N ASP A 327 27.66 -23.33 -12.78
CA ASP A 327 27.13 -23.72 -11.47
C ASP A 327 28.00 -23.43 -10.23
N LEU A 328 27.76 -22.28 -9.61
CA LEU A 328 28.07 -22.06 -8.19
C LEU A 328 26.88 -21.35 -7.50
N PRO A 329 26.49 -21.75 -6.27
CA PRO A 329 25.41 -21.09 -5.53
C PRO A 329 25.75 -19.62 -5.20
N LYS A 330 24.72 -18.75 -5.28
CA LYS A 330 24.78 -17.29 -5.05
C LYS A 330 25.54 -16.85 -3.78
N SER A 331 25.56 -17.68 -2.74
CA SER A 331 26.27 -17.41 -1.49
C SER A 331 27.79 -17.39 -1.64
N GLU A 332 28.34 -18.16 -2.58
CA GLU A 332 29.80 -18.34 -2.72
C GLU A 332 30.44 -17.25 -3.58
N MET A 333 29.69 -16.66 -4.52
CA MET A 333 30.08 -15.45 -5.26
C MET A 333 30.25 -14.25 -4.32
N ILE A 334 29.38 -14.14 -3.31
CA ILE A 334 29.41 -13.06 -2.30
C ILE A 334 30.65 -13.22 -1.41
N HIS A 335 30.95 -14.45 -0.94
CA HIS A 335 32.15 -14.71 -0.14
C HIS A 335 33.47 -14.63 -0.91
N ARG A 336 33.44 -14.78 -2.24
CA ARG A 336 34.62 -14.55 -3.10
C ARG A 336 34.86 -13.06 -3.33
N TRP A 337 33.81 -12.30 -3.61
CA TRP A 337 33.90 -10.83 -3.77
C TRP A 337 34.39 -10.14 -2.48
N ILE A 338 33.90 -10.59 -1.31
CA ILE A 338 34.35 -10.06 0.01
C ILE A 338 35.86 -10.30 0.24
N ARG A 339 36.44 -11.41 -0.26
CA ARG A 339 37.88 -11.73 -0.11
C ARG A 339 38.79 -11.02 -1.11
N GLU A 340 38.26 -10.61 -2.26
CA GLU A 340 39.06 -9.93 -3.31
C GLU A 340 39.06 -8.39 -3.14
N VAL A 341 38.09 -7.82 -2.41
CA VAL A 341 37.92 -6.36 -2.25
C VAL A 341 38.39 -5.81 -0.90
N LEU A 342 38.44 -6.63 0.16
CA LEU A 342 38.97 -6.22 1.47
C LEU A 342 40.36 -6.86 1.68
N PRO A 343 41.44 -6.08 1.82
CA PRO A 343 42.73 -6.66 2.18
C PRO A 343 42.63 -7.21 3.61
N SER A 344 42.85 -8.51 3.78
CA SER A 344 43.12 -9.11 5.08
C SER A 344 44.37 -8.45 5.65
N GLY A 345 44.21 -7.70 6.74
CA GLY A 345 45.33 -7.26 7.56
C GLY A 345 46.01 -8.48 8.18
N GLU A 346 47.04 -9.01 7.52
CA GLU A 346 48.08 -9.80 8.17
C GLU A 346 49.26 -8.87 8.46
N GLY A 347 49.59 -8.75 9.74
CA GLY A 347 50.88 -8.22 10.16
C GLY A 347 52.00 -9.21 9.84
N THR A 348 53.18 -8.69 9.52
CA THR A 348 54.47 -9.05 10.13
C THR A 348 55.59 -8.25 9.46
N GLY A 349 56.43 -7.61 10.28
CA GLY A 349 57.56 -6.78 9.89
C GLY A 349 57.92 -5.80 10.98
#